data_AF-A0AA40WF94-F1
#
_entry.id   AF-A0AA40WF94-F1
#
_cell.length_a   1.000
_cell.length_b   1.000
_cell.length_c   1.000
_cell.angle_alpha   90.00
_cell.angle_beta   90.00
_cell.angle_gamma   90.00
#
_symmetry.space_group_name_H-M   'P 1'
#
loop_
_entity.id
_entity.type
_entity.pdbx_description
1 polymer ?
#
loop_
_entity_poly.entity_id
_entity_poly.type
_entity_poly.pdbx_seq_one_letter_code
_entity_poly.pdbx_strand_id
1 'polypeptide(L)'
;VEFIVDKMVTLWGDDASWLLDGENHPHEAHYLKLDCSKANMQLGWHPRWGLTETLGRIVKWHKAWIRGEDMLICSKREISDYMSATTR
;
A
#
# COMPACT_ATOMS: atom_id res chain seq x y z
N VAL A 1 -7.94 -8.35 -7.63
CA VAL A 1 -7.97 -6.93 -7.22
C VAL A 1 -8.83 -6.73 -5.96
N GLU A 2 -9.93 -7.46 -5.84
CA GLU A 2 -10.81 -7.57 -4.65
C GLU A 2 -10.11 -7.48 -3.28
N PHE A 3 -9.07 -8.30 -3.03
CA PHE A 3 -8.33 -8.26 -1.75
C PHE A 3 -7.84 -6.86 -1.33
N ILE A 4 -7.37 -6.04 -2.29
CA ILE A 4 -6.85 -4.70 -1.97
C ILE A 4 -7.99 -3.79 -1.54
N VAL A 5 -9.10 -3.79 -2.29
CA VAL A 5 -10.24 -2.91 -1.99
C VAL A 5 -10.94 -3.32 -0.69
N ASP A 6 -11.09 -4.61 -0.42
CA ASP A 6 -11.63 -5.11 0.86
C ASP A 6 -10.77 -4.67 2.04
N LYS A 7 -9.46 -4.77 1.89
CA LYS A 7 -8.54 -4.37 2.95
C LYS A 7 -8.57 -2.86 3.16
N MET A 8 -8.62 -2.08 2.09
CA MET A 8 -8.72 -0.63 2.18
C MET A 8 -10.05 -0.18 2.79
N VAL A 9 -11.18 -0.80 2.43
CA VAL A 9 -12.48 -0.55 3.07
C VAL A 9 -12.42 -0.83 4.56
N THR A 10 -11.88 -1.99 4.96
CA THR A 10 -11.71 -2.33 6.38
C THR A 10 -10.84 -1.32 7.12
N LEU A 11 -9.76 -0.87 6.50
CA LEU A 11 -8.83 0.10 7.09
C LEU A 11 -9.43 1.52 7.13
N TRP A 12 -10.26 1.87 6.14
CA TRP A 12 -10.91 3.18 6.07
C TRP A 12 -12.04 3.28 7.10
N GLY A 13 -12.89 2.27 7.26
CA GLY A 13 -14.06 2.37 8.14
C GLY A 13 -15.09 3.38 7.59
N ASP A 14 -15.83 4.06 8.47
CA ASP A 14 -16.78 5.14 8.10
C ASP A 14 -17.75 4.77 6.95
N ASP A 15 -18.29 3.55 6.99
CA ASP A 15 -19.21 2.98 5.98
C ASP A 15 -18.65 2.94 4.54
N ALA A 16 -17.32 3.00 4.38
CA ALA A 16 -16.69 2.76 3.09
C ALA A 16 -17.12 1.41 2.53
N SER A 17 -17.49 1.40 1.26
CA SER A 17 -17.94 0.21 0.55
C SER A 17 -17.57 0.32 -0.92
N TRP A 18 -17.58 -0.82 -1.59
CA TRP A 18 -17.35 -0.92 -3.01
C TRP A 18 -18.37 -1.89 -3.62
N LEU A 19 -18.65 -1.72 -4.90
CA LEU A 19 -19.55 -2.57 -5.67
C LEU A 19 -18.80 -2.99 -6.95
N LEU A 20 -18.91 -4.26 -7.32
CA LEU A 20 -18.54 -4.71 -8.66
C LEU A 20 -19.52 -4.08 -9.64
N ASP A 21 -19.02 -3.44 -10.70
CA ASP A 21 -19.88 -3.17 -11.85
C ASP A 21 -20.26 -4.51 -12.51
N GLY A 22 -21.44 -4.55 -13.14
CA GLY A 22 -21.98 -5.77 -13.73
C GLY A 22 -21.29 -6.21 -15.03
N GLU A 23 -20.09 -5.67 -15.31
CA GLU A 23 -19.35 -5.99 -16.52
C GLU A 23 -18.57 -7.30 -16.36
N ASN A 24 -18.33 -7.96 -17.49
CA ASN A 24 -17.54 -9.17 -17.51
C ASN A 24 -16.07 -8.76 -17.35
N HIS A 25 -15.50 -8.98 -16.16
CA HIS A 25 -14.09 -8.79 -15.87
C HIS A 25 -13.33 -10.07 -16.27
N PRO A 26 -12.78 -10.17 -17.50
CA PRO A 26 -12.05 -11.37 -17.89
C PRO A 26 -10.88 -11.60 -16.93
N HIS A 27 -10.64 -12.86 -16.56
CA HIS A 27 -9.44 -13.22 -15.82
C HIS A 27 -8.22 -12.73 -16.60
N GLU A 28 -7.50 -11.73 -16.07
CA GLU A 28 -6.25 -11.28 -16.68
C GLU A 28 -5.32 -12.48 -16.81
N ALA A 29 -4.94 -12.78 -18.06
CA ALA A 29 -4.21 -13.97 -18.45
C ALA A 29 -2.73 -13.88 -18.08
N HIS A 30 -2.42 -13.64 -16.80
CA HIS A 30 -1.13 -13.37 -16.15
C HIS A 30 -0.80 -11.88 -15.98
N TYR A 31 -0.51 -11.48 -14.73
CA TYR A 31 -0.02 -10.14 -14.41
C TYR A 31 1.49 -10.06 -14.61
N LEU A 32 1.96 -8.93 -15.14
CA LEU A 32 3.38 -8.67 -15.29
C LEU A 32 4.04 -8.55 -13.91
N LYS A 33 5.12 -9.28 -13.68
CA LYS A 33 5.96 -9.17 -12.49
C LYS A 33 7.44 -9.16 -12.85
N LEU A 34 8.24 -8.49 -12.04
CA LEU A 34 9.69 -8.44 -12.20
C LEU A 34 10.37 -9.44 -11.28
N ASP A 35 11.46 -10.03 -11.76
CA ASP A 35 12.40 -10.76 -10.92
C ASP A 35 13.42 -9.78 -10.32
N CYS A 36 13.32 -9.56 -9.01
CA CYS A 36 14.21 -8.65 -8.28
C CYS A 36 15.46 -9.35 -7.69
N SER A 37 15.72 -10.62 -8.05
CA SER A 37 16.83 -11.42 -7.48
C SER A 37 18.19 -10.76 -7.70
N LYS A 38 18.40 -10.08 -8.83
CA LYS A 38 19.67 -9.38 -9.11
C LYS A 38 19.95 -8.27 -8.09
N ALA A 39 18.94 -7.45 -7.74
CA ALA A 39 19.09 -6.39 -6.75
C ALA A 39 19.27 -6.95 -5.34
N ASN A 40 18.54 -8.02 -5.01
CA ASN A 40 18.69 -8.74 -3.74
C ASN A 40 20.12 -9.28 -3.56
N MET A 41 20.61 -10.04 -4.54
CA MET A 41 21.94 -10.67 -4.45
C MET A 41 23.10 -9.66 -4.52
N GLN A 42 23.00 -8.64 -5.37
CA GLN A 42 24.14 -7.74 -5.63
C GLN A 42 24.16 -6.49 -4.74
N LEU A 43 22.99 -6.03 -4.27
CA LEU A 43 22.86 -4.80 -3.48
C LEU A 43 22.40 -5.07 -2.04
N GLY A 44 22.08 -6.31 -1.68
CA GLY A 44 21.39 -6.61 -0.41
C GLY A 44 20.04 -5.90 -0.31
N TRP A 45 19.43 -5.59 -1.46
CA TRP A 45 18.16 -4.85 -1.47
C TRP A 45 17.00 -5.79 -1.16
N HIS A 46 16.17 -5.38 -0.21
CA HIS A 46 14.97 -6.10 0.18
C HIS A 46 13.82 -5.11 0.45
N PRO A 47 12.57 -5.49 0.13
CA PRO A 47 11.40 -4.69 0.52
C PRO A 47 11.29 -4.63 2.05
N ARG A 48 10.83 -3.48 2.57
CA ARG A 48 10.69 -3.25 4.01
C ARG A 48 9.26 -3.45 4.52
N TRP A 49 8.27 -3.02 3.74
CA TRP A 49 6.85 -3.12 4.10
C TRP A 49 6.13 -4.14 3.23
N GLY A 50 5.33 -4.98 3.90
CA GLY A 50 4.38 -5.86 3.23
C GLY A 50 3.12 -5.10 2.82
N LEU A 51 2.33 -5.68 1.90
CA LEU A 51 1.14 -5.05 1.32
C LEU A 51 0.17 -4.50 2.39
N THR A 52 -0.16 -5.29 3.43
CA THR A 52 -1.08 -4.87 4.49
C THR A 52 -0.59 -3.64 5.26
N GLU A 53 0.72 -3.54 5.55
CA GLU A 53 1.28 -2.38 6.23
C GLU A 53 1.21 -1.14 5.32
N THR A 54 1.62 -1.30 4.05
CA THR A 54 1.56 -0.23 3.06
C THR A 54 0.14 0.32 2.89
N LEU A 55 -0.88 -0.55 2.79
CA LEU A 55 -2.28 -0.10 2.71
C LEU A 55 -2.71 0.67 3.97
N GLY A 56 -2.30 0.21 5.16
CA GLY A 56 -2.58 0.90 6.41
C GLY A 56 -1.95 2.30 6.47
N ARG A 57 -0.72 2.44 6.00
CA ARG A 57 -0.02 3.74 5.91
C ARG A 57 -0.68 4.69 4.90
N ILE A 58 -1.08 4.18 3.74
CA ILE A 58 -1.82 4.95 2.73
C ILE A 58 -3.11 5.53 3.32
N VAL A 59 -3.94 4.70 3.97
CA VAL A 59 -5.21 5.16 4.58
C VAL A 59 -4.95 6.22 5.65
N LYS A 60 -3.96 6.00 6.53
CA LYS A 60 -3.61 6.97 7.59
C LYS A 60 -3.16 8.30 7.01
N TRP A 61 -2.26 8.28 6.02
CA TRP A 61 -1.76 9.49 5.36
C TRP A 61 -2.89 10.27 4.69
N HIS A 62 -3.80 9.58 4.00
CA HIS A 62 -4.92 10.22 3.33
C HIS A 62 -5.96 10.80 4.31
N LYS A 63 -6.21 10.12 5.45
CA LYS A 63 -7.05 10.68 6.52
C LYS A 63 -6.42 11.91 7.16
N ALA A 64 -5.10 11.93 7.36
CA ALA A 64 -4.39 13.10 7.87
C ALA A 64 -4.56 14.31 6.94
N TRP A 65 -4.45 14.09 5.62
CA TRP A 65 -4.69 15.13 4.62
C TRP A 65 -6.12 15.69 4.69
N ILE A 66 -7.14 14.83 4.73
CA ILE A 66 -8.54 15.26 4.83
C ILE A 66 -8.80 16.09 6.10
N ARG A 67 -8.12 15.76 7.20
CA ARG A 67 -8.24 16.48 8.49
C ARG A 67 -7.47 17.81 8.51
N GLY A 68 -6.75 18.15 7.44
CA GLY A 68 -5.95 19.38 7.37
C GLY A 68 -4.68 19.32 8.22
N GLU A 69 -4.13 18.12 8.47
CA GLU A 69 -2.85 17.97 9.15
C GLU A 69 -1.69 18.52 8.29
N ASP A 70 -0.55 18.85 8.93
CA ASP A 70 0.64 19.26 8.20
C ASP A 70 1.25 18.08 7.44
N MET A 71 0.96 18.03 6.14
CA MET A 71 1.41 16.94 5.28
C MET A 71 2.91 16.91 5.03
N LEU A 72 3.63 18.02 5.24
CA LEU A 72 5.08 18.01 5.21
C LEU A 72 5.62 17.22 6.41
N ILE A 73 5.05 17.42 7.60
CA ILE A 73 5.42 16.68 8.80
C ILE A 73 5.03 15.19 8.65
N CYS A 74 3.81 14.90 8.20
CA CYS A 74 3.34 13.52 8.00
C CYS A 74 4.21 12.76 6.99
N SER A 75 4.55 13.39 5.86
CA SER A 75 5.38 12.75 4.84
C SER A 75 6.83 12.57 5.30
N LYS A 76 7.40 13.52 6.05
CA LYS A 76 8.72 13.36 6.67
C LYS A 76 8.75 12.21 7.67
N ARG A 77 7.67 12.02 8.45
CA ARG A 77 7.54 10.89 9.36
C ARG A 77 7.49 9.56 8.59
N GLU A 78 6.70 9.45 7.53
CA GLU A 78 6.65 8.24 6.70
C GLU A 78 8.02 7.87 6.10
N ILE A 79 8.81 8.86 5.64
CA ILE A 79 10.18 8.62 5.16
C ILE A 79 11.07 8.10 6.31
N SER A 80 11.00 8.74 7.48
CA SER A 80 11.74 8.31 8.68
C SER A 80 11.39 6.88 9.08
N ASP A 81 10.10 6.55 9.11
CA ASP A 81 9.61 5.22 9.45
C ASP A 81 10.14 4.18 8.46
N TYR A 82 10.09 4.47 7.15
CA TYR A 82 10.62 3.56 6.13
C TYR A 82 12.13 3.33 6.30
N MET A 83 12.89 4.40 6.57
CA MET A 83 14.34 4.32 6.79
C MET A 83 14.71 3.53 8.05
N SER A 84 13.85 3.53 9.07
CA SER A 84 14.05 2.78 10.32
C SER A 84 13.53 1.34 10.28
N ALA A 85 12.65 1.00 9.34
CA ALA A 85 12.08 -0.33 9.22
C ALA A 85 13.15 -1.36 8.85
N THR A 86 13.36 -2.35 9.72
CA THR A 86 14.26 -3.47 9.47
C THR A 86 13.64 -4.42 8.45
N THR A 87 14.45 -4.86 7.49
CA THR A 87 14.11 -5.95 6.56
C THR A 87 13.77 -7.23 7.35
N ARG A 88 12.60 -7.83 7.09
CA ARG A 88 12.23 -9.15 7.62
C ARG A 88 12.95 -10.29 6.90
#